data_AF-A0A813SS16-F1
#
_entry.id   AF-A0A813SS16-F1
#
_cell.length_a   1.000
_cell.length_b   1.000
_cell.length_c   1.000
_cell.angle_alpha   90.00
_cell.angle_beta   90.00
_cell.angle_gamma   90.00
#
_symmetry.space_group_name_H-M   'P 1'
#
loop_
_entity.id
_entity.type
_entity.pdbx_description
1 polymer ?
#
loop_
_entity_poly.entity_id
_entity_poly.type
_entity_poly.pdbx_seq_one_letter_code
_entity_poly.pdbx_strand_id
1 'polypeptide(L)'
;MGIKWQCVEYSRRWLFIRKGCVFKSIPGAADIWTQVDSAQRVVDKKCFPFKKYANGSSSPPINESLLIYSRSGADMPHGHVAVIIDVLPNSIRVAEENFDFFYWSGNYSREIPYDFINGNYYIRDNYTILGWMLLDDKYNQTQPLDQSTINTIIQLNGSSPDFICHNNAIHHYLSTSSLFIFHLLLCLIFH
;
A
#
# COMPACT_ATOMS: atom_id res chain seq x y z
N MET A 1 -8.24 14.43 -5.20
CA MET A 1 -7.85 13.57 -4.06
C MET A 1 -8.83 12.43 -3.78
N GLY A 2 -10.12 12.57 -4.05
CA GLY A 2 -11.11 11.52 -3.86
C GLY A 2 -12.48 12.11 -3.52
N ILE A 3 -13.44 11.25 -3.16
CA ILE A 3 -14.74 11.68 -2.64
C ILE A 3 -14.54 12.11 -1.19
N LYS A 4 -14.82 13.37 -0.87
CA LYS A 4 -14.83 13.87 0.52
C LYS A 4 -15.93 13.12 1.30
N TRP A 5 -15.70 12.53 2.47
CA TRP A 5 -14.48 12.36 3.29
C TRP A 5 -14.21 10.86 3.48
N GLN A 6 -13.94 10.16 2.39
CA GLN A 6 -13.78 8.71 2.36
C GLN A 6 -12.34 8.30 2.72
N CYS A 7 -12.16 7.12 3.31
CA CYS A 7 -10.84 6.58 3.69
C CYS A 7 -9.79 6.61 2.57
N VAL A 8 -10.22 6.36 1.33
CA VAL A 8 -9.39 6.44 0.12
C VAL A 8 -8.94 7.88 -0.18
N GLU A 9 -9.80 8.88 0.04
CA GLU A 9 -9.45 10.30 -0.12
C GLU A 9 -8.36 10.68 0.87
N TYR A 10 -8.55 10.37 2.15
CA TYR A 10 -7.59 10.67 3.20
C TYR A 10 -6.22 10.06 2.90
N SER A 11 -6.19 8.77 2.55
CA SER A 11 -4.93 8.05 2.29
C SER A 11 -4.19 8.60 1.07
N ARG A 12 -4.91 8.97 0.01
CA ARG A 12 -4.33 9.61 -1.18
C ARG A 12 -3.81 11.01 -0.85
N ARG A 13 -4.54 11.79 -0.07
CA ARG A 13 -4.13 13.12 0.39
C ARG A 13 -2.93 13.06 1.33
N TRP A 14 -2.85 12.06 2.20
CA TRP A 14 -1.70 11.83 3.06
C TRP A 14 -0.43 11.60 2.23
N LEU A 15 -0.46 10.71 1.25
CA LEU A 15 0.67 10.48 0.34
C LEU A 15 1.04 11.73 -0.46
N PHE A 16 0.04 12.51 -0.88
CA PHE A 16 0.27 13.74 -1.62
C PHE A 16 1.06 14.75 -0.77
N ILE A 17 0.61 14.99 0.46
CA ILE A 17 1.25 15.97 1.35
C ILE A 17 2.62 15.45 1.82
N ARG A 18 2.72 14.18 2.21
CA ARG A 18 3.89 13.64 2.91
C ARG A 18 4.97 13.08 2.00
N LYS A 19 4.60 12.68 0.78
CA LYS A 19 5.51 12.04 -0.20
C LYS A 19 5.50 12.72 -1.56
N GLY A 20 4.65 13.73 -1.78
CA GLY A 20 4.46 14.33 -3.10
C GLY A 20 3.89 13.34 -4.12
N CYS A 21 3.26 12.25 -3.67
CA CYS A 21 2.82 11.15 -4.52
C CYS A 21 1.32 10.88 -4.40
N VAL A 22 0.73 10.30 -5.42
CA VAL A 22 -0.67 9.82 -5.42
C VAL A 22 -0.75 8.43 -6.03
N PHE A 23 -1.72 7.62 -5.64
CA PHE A 23 -2.06 6.39 -6.36
C PHE A 23 -3.34 6.58 -7.19
N LYS A 24 -3.52 5.72 -8.21
CA LYS A 24 -4.65 5.75 -9.15
C LYS A 24 -6.02 5.77 -8.49
N SER A 25 -7.03 6.15 -9.26
CA SER A 25 -8.43 5.98 -8.85
C SER A 25 -8.76 4.49 -8.72
N ILE A 26 -9.57 4.16 -7.72
CA ILE A 26 -9.96 2.79 -7.36
C ILE A 26 -11.42 2.77 -6.89
N PRO A 27 -12.21 1.72 -7.21
CA PRO A 27 -13.62 1.66 -6.84
C PRO A 27 -13.89 1.52 -5.33
N GLY A 28 -13.12 0.70 -4.63
CA GLY A 28 -13.23 0.52 -3.17
C GLY A 28 -11.87 0.33 -2.52
N ALA A 29 -11.75 0.69 -1.24
CA ALA A 29 -10.48 0.67 -0.51
C ALA A 29 -9.75 -0.68 -0.55
N ALA A 30 -10.48 -1.81 -0.48
CA ALA A 30 -9.88 -3.14 -0.61
C ALA A 30 -9.17 -3.37 -1.97
N ASP A 31 -9.60 -2.68 -3.03
CA ASP A 31 -9.00 -2.79 -4.35
C ASP A 31 -7.60 -2.18 -4.41
N ILE A 32 -7.20 -1.37 -3.42
CA ILE A 32 -5.82 -0.89 -3.30
C ILE A 32 -4.86 -2.09 -3.25
N TRP A 33 -5.22 -3.14 -2.51
CA TRP A 33 -4.38 -4.32 -2.34
C TRP A 33 -4.06 -5.03 -3.68
N THR A 34 -5.04 -5.11 -4.57
CA THR A 34 -4.93 -5.90 -5.81
C THR A 34 -4.66 -5.06 -7.06
N GLN A 35 -5.05 -3.79 -7.07
CA GLN A 35 -5.02 -2.95 -8.27
C GLN A 35 -4.03 -1.79 -8.22
N VAL A 36 -3.39 -1.54 -7.07
CA VAL A 36 -2.38 -0.49 -6.89
C VAL A 36 -1.03 -1.12 -6.65
N ASP A 37 -0.12 -0.91 -7.60
CA ASP A 37 1.25 -1.43 -7.54
C ASP A 37 2.30 -0.31 -7.43
N SER A 38 1.91 0.93 -7.68
CA SER A 38 2.80 2.09 -7.58
C SER A 38 2.05 3.38 -7.21
N ALA A 39 2.80 4.35 -6.69
CA ALA A 39 2.39 5.74 -6.61
C ALA A 39 3.17 6.59 -7.63
N GLN A 40 2.53 7.65 -8.10
CA GLN A 40 3.09 8.62 -9.02
C GLN A 40 3.41 9.90 -8.29
N ARG A 41 4.64 10.38 -8.40
CA ARG A 41 5.02 11.72 -7.95
C ARG A 41 4.40 12.78 -8.85
N VAL A 42 3.77 13.77 -8.23
CA VAL A 42 2.91 14.73 -8.93
C VAL A 42 3.67 15.76 -9.76
N VAL A 43 4.92 16.07 -9.40
CA VAL A 43 5.71 17.14 -10.05
C VAL A 43 6.35 16.71 -11.36
N ASP A 44 6.66 15.42 -11.53
CA ASP A 44 7.40 14.91 -12.69
C ASP A 44 6.90 13.55 -13.20
N LYS A 45 5.79 13.06 -12.64
CA LYS A 45 5.16 11.79 -12.98
C LYS A 45 6.03 10.55 -12.74
N LYS A 46 7.09 10.65 -11.94
CA LYS A 46 7.94 9.50 -11.59
C LYS A 46 7.17 8.47 -10.76
N CYS A 47 7.30 7.20 -11.11
CA CYS A 47 6.61 6.09 -10.45
C CYS A 47 7.48 5.42 -9.37
N PHE A 48 6.87 5.13 -8.23
CA PHE A 48 7.48 4.46 -7.08
C PHE A 48 6.65 3.22 -6.74
N PRO A 49 7.24 2.01 -6.72
CA PRO A 49 6.48 0.79 -6.47
C PRO A 49 6.04 0.69 -5.00
N PHE A 50 4.94 -0.02 -4.74
CA PHE A 50 4.57 -0.42 -3.38
C PHE A 50 5.12 -1.82 -3.08
N LYS A 51 5.79 -1.97 -1.94
CA LYS A 51 6.05 -3.28 -1.32
C LYS A 51 4.85 -3.69 -0.49
N LYS A 52 4.30 -4.88 -0.75
CA LYS A 52 3.12 -5.43 -0.06
C LYS A 52 3.56 -6.47 0.96
N TYR A 53 3.06 -6.35 2.18
CA TYR A 53 3.31 -7.27 3.28
C TYR A 53 1.97 -7.79 3.77
N ALA A 54 1.66 -9.06 3.46
CA ALA A 54 0.41 -9.67 3.90
C ALA A 54 0.34 -9.71 5.44
N ASN A 55 -0.85 -9.66 6.01
CA ASN A 55 -1.03 -9.89 7.44
C ASN A 55 -0.53 -11.32 7.79
N GLY A 56 0.37 -11.44 8.75
CA GLY A 56 1.18 -12.65 8.96
C GLY A 56 2.53 -12.64 8.23
N SER A 57 3.01 -11.49 7.74
CA SER A 57 4.35 -11.34 7.19
C SER A 57 5.42 -11.52 8.27
N SER A 58 6.59 -12.04 7.90
CA SER A 58 7.79 -12.02 8.76
C SER A 58 8.40 -10.64 8.93
N SER A 59 8.03 -9.68 8.08
CA SER A 59 8.36 -8.27 8.28
C SER A 59 7.41 -7.65 9.30
N PRO A 60 7.89 -6.75 10.17
CA PRO A 60 7.01 -6.01 11.08
C PRO A 60 6.15 -4.98 10.33
N PRO A 61 5.08 -4.45 10.95
CA PRO A 61 4.42 -3.23 10.50
C PRO A 61 5.43 -2.08 10.40
N ILE A 62 5.23 -1.18 9.43
CA ILE A 62 6.18 -0.10 9.13
C ILE A 62 5.43 1.22 9.10
N ASN A 63 5.99 2.25 9.76
CA ASN A 63 5.51 3.62 9.67
C ASN A 63 5.32 4.05 8.22
N GLU A 64 4.32 4.91 7.99
CA GLU A 64 3.99 5.49 6.69
C GLU A 64 3.49 4.47 5.65
N SER A 65 3.12 3.26 6.09
CA SER A 65 2.48 2.27 5.23
C SER A 65 0.97 2.46 5.17
N LEU A 66 0.37 2.11 4.03
CA LEU A 66 -1.09 1.97 3.93
C LEU A 66 -1.51 0.63 4.53
N LEU A 67 -2.38 0.64 5.53
CA LEU A 67 -3.01 -0.55 6.11
C LEU A 67 -4.32 -0.84 5.35
N ILE A 68 -4.43 -2.01 4.73
CA ILE A 68 -5.58 -2.36 3.88
C ILE A 68 -6.44 -3.43 4.53
N TYR A 69 -7.75 -3.18 4.59
CA TYR A 69 -8.76 -4.12 5.05
C TYR A 69 -9.48 -4.75 3.86
N SER A 70 -9.88 -6.02 4.03
CA SER A 70 -10.75 -6.67 3.06
C SER A 70 -12.17 -6.11 3.16
N ARG A 71 -12.98 -6.41 2.15
CA ARG A 71 -14.43 -6.24 2.27
C ARG A 71 -14.94 -7.15 3.38
N SER A 72 -15.89 -6.67 4.19
CA SER A 72 -16.47 -7.44 5.30
C SER A 72 -17.95 -7.06 5.50
N GLY A 73 -18.84 -7.95 5.06
CA GLY A 73 -20.28 -7.81 5.27
C GLY A 73 -20.88 -6.49 4.78
N ALA A 74 -21.98 -6.09 5.42
CA ALA A 74 -22.66 -4.83 5.14
C ALA A 74 -21.95 -3.61 5.76
N ASP A 75 -21.15 -3.82 6.81
CA ASP A 75 -20.48 -2.73 7.55
C ASP A 75 -19.27 -2.19 6.78
N MET A 76 -18.58 -3.04 6.00
CA MET A 76 -17.40 -2.66 5.23
C MET A 76 -17.43 -3.21 3.77
N PRO A 77 -18.43 -2.82 2.96
CA PRO A 77 -18.65 -3.41 1.64
C PRO A 77 -17.57 -3.05 0.61
N HIS A 78 -16.84 -1.95 0.84
CA HIS A 78 -15.76 -1.48 -0.01
C HIS A 78 -14.36 -1.79 0.56
N GLY A 79 -14.28 -2.46 1.72
CA GLY A 79 -13.06 -2.53 2.51
C GLY A 79 -12.73 -1.20 3.17
N HIS A 80 -11.53 -1.10 3.71
CA HIS A 80 -11.05 0.12 4.36
C HIS A 80 -9.55 0.32 4.15
N VAL A 81 -9.10 1.57 4.28
CA VAL A 81 -7.68 1.91 4.23
C VAL A 81 -7.36 2.96 5.29
N ALA A 82 -6.26 2.73 6.00
CA ALA A 82 -5.70 3.65 6.98
C ALA A 82 -4.21 3.88 6.70
N VAL A 83 -3.62 4.89 7.33
CA VAL A 83 -2.18 5.12 7.30
C VAL A 83 -1.59 4.76 8.66
N ILE A 84 -0.59 3.88 8.69
CA ILE A 84 0.20 3.61 9.90
C ILE A 84 1.09 4.82 10.16
N ILE A 85 0.90 5.51 11.28
CA ILE A 85 1.68 6.71 11.61
C ILE A 85 2.72 6.47 12.70
N ASP A 86 2.47 5.54 13.62
CA ASP A 86 3.42 5.10 14.63
C ASP A 86 3.37 3.57 14.79
N VAL A 87 4.53 2.93 14.89
CA VAL A 87 4.69 1.53 15.26
C VAL A 87 5.26 1.49 16.68
N LEU A 88 4.47 0.98 17.61
CA LEU A 88 4.80 0.81 19.02
C LEU A 88 5.21 -0.65 19.26
N PRO A 89 5.71 -1.03 20.46
CA PRO A 89 6.21 -2.39 20.69
C PRO A 89 5.22 -3.52 20.41
N ASN A 90 3.92 -3.30 20.64
CA ASN A 90 2.85 -4.30 20.53
C ASN A 90 1.58 -3.76 19.84
N SER A 91 1.64 -2.58 19.25
CA SER A 91 0.51 -1.94 18.59
C SER A 91 0.98 -0.98 17.50
N ILE A 92 0.08 -0.61 16.63
CA ILE A 92 0.25 0.48 15.68
C ILE A 92 -0.76 1.58 15.99
N ARG A 93 -0.39 2.82 15.70
CA ARG A 93 -1.34 3.93 15.62
C ARG A 93 -1.61 4.23 14.17
N VAL A 94 -2.89 4.42 13.86
CA VAL A 94 -3.34 4.71 12.52
C VAL A 94 -4.01 6.07 12.44
N ALA A 95 -3.98 6.66 11.26
CA ALA A 95 -4.74 7.84 10.91
C ALA A 95 -5.63 7.53 9.70
N GLU A 96 -6.93 7.81 9.80
CA GLU A 96 -7.92 7.39 8.80
C GLU A 96 -9.21 8.21 8.87
N GLU A 97 -9.89 8.40 7.74
CA GLU A 97 -11.25 8.94 7.72
C GLU A 97 -12.27 7.83 7.43
N ASN A 98 -13.53 8.05 7.79
CA ASN A 98 -14.65 7.15 7.50
C ASN A 98 -14.50 5.74 8.13
N PHE A 99 -13.90 5.67 9.31
CA PHE A 99 -13.99 4.50 10.19
C PHE A 99 -14.91 4.81 11.38
N ASP A 100 -14.49 5.75 12.23
CA ASP A 100 -15.30 6.31 13.32
C ASP A 100 -15.57 7.81 13.08
N PHE A 101 -16.72 8.30 13.54
CA PHE A 101 -17.16 9.69 13.36
C PHE A 101 -16.84 10.60 14.57
N PHE A 102 -15.74 10.32 15.28
CA PHE A 102 -15.31 11.08 16.45
C PHE A 102 -14.06 11.93 16.17
N TYR A 103 -13.94 13.06 16.88
CA TYR A 103 -12.71 13.83 16.90
C TYR A 103 -11.58 13.02 17.54
N TRP A 104 -10.38 13.13 16.96
CA TRP A 104 -9.19 12.48 17.50
C TRP A 104 -8.66 13.32 18.66
N SER A 105 -8.25 12.65 19.74
CA SER A 105 -7.61 13.30 20.90
C SER A 105 -6.13 13.65 20.65
N GLY A 106 -5.57 13.22 19.51
CA GLY A 106 -4.18 13.44 19.14
C GLY A 106 -3.96 13.35 17.63
N ASN A 107 -2.77 12.90 17.23
CA ASN A 107 -2.38 12.75 15.82
C ASN A 107 -2.84 11.44 15.18
N TYR A 108 -3.52 10.55 15.92
CA TYR A 108 -4.01 9.24 15.47
C TYR A 108 -5.49 9.05 15.80
N SER A 109 -6.19 8.26 14.98
CA SER A 109 -7.60 7.87 15.19
C SER A 109 -7.72 6.72 16.17
N ARG A 110 -6.92 5.67 15.98
CA ARG A 110 -6.99 4.41 16.72
C ARG A 110 -5.61 3.83 16.97
N GLU A 111 -5.51 3.06 18.04
CA GLU A 111 -4.38 2.19 18.32
C GLU A 111 -4.84 0.73 18.16
N ILE A 112 -4.13 -0.03 17.34
CA ILE A 112 -4.52 -1.39 16.92
C ILE A 112 -3.42 -2.36 17.37
N PRO A 113 -3.72 -3.39 18.16
CA PRO A 113 -2.72 -4.33 18.62
C PRO A 113 -2.18 -5.21 17.48
N TYR A 114 -0.95 -5.67 17.62
CA TYR A 114 -0.40 -6.74 16.79
C TYR A 114 0.37 -7.76 17.62
N ASP A 115 0.38 -9.01 17.14
CA ASP A 115 1.09 -10.12 17.76
C ASP A 115 2.29 -10.54 16.92
N PHE A 116 3.35 -11.03 17.56
CA PHE A 116 4.43 -11.76 16.89
C PHE A 116 4.36 -13.24 17.26
N ILE A 117 3.98 -14.08 16.31
CA ILE A 117 3.71 -15.52 16.52
C ILE A 117 4.51 -16.31 15.49
N ASN A 118 5.37 -17.23 15.96
CA ASN A 118 6.13 -18.14 15.11
C ASN A 118 6.92 -17.46 13.98
N GLY A 119 7.50 -16.29 14.25
CA GLY A 119 8.28 -15.55 13.25
C GLY A 119 7.46 -14.57 12.39
N ASN A 120 6.16 -14.44 12.61
CA ASN A 120 5.25 -13.64 11.78
C ASN A 120 4.46 -12.61 12.60
N TYR A 121 4.19 -11.45 12.00
CA TYR A 121 3.44 -10.35 12.61
C TYR A 121 1.98 -10.33 12.15
N TYR A 122 1.06 -10.27 13.11
CA TYR A 122 -0.38 -10.26 12.89
C TYR A 122 -1.03 -9.03 13.51
N ILE A 123 -1.50 -8.09 12.69
CA ILE A 123 -2.30 -6.96 13.16
C ILE A 123 -3.73 -7.45 13.40
N ARG A 124 -4.30 -7.12 14.58
CA ARG A 124 -5.58 -7.62 15.09
C ARG A 124 -6.58 -6.48 15.22
N ASP A 125 -7.69 -6.58 14.51
CA ASP A 125 -8.78 -5.62 14.58
C ASP A 125 -10.13 -6.33 14.36
N ASN A 126 -11.23 -5.59 14.51
CA ASN A 126 -12.60 -6.10 14.36
C ASN A 126 -12.91 -6.62 12.95
N TYR A 127 -12.18 -6.14 11.94
CA TYR A 127 -12.34 -6.52 10.54
C TYR A 127 -11.05 -7.13 9.98
N THR A 128 -11.19 -7.96 8.94
CA THR A 128 -10.07 -8.65 8.32
C THR A 128 -9.10 -7.67 7.64
N ILE A 129 -7.86 -7.66 8.12
CA ILE A 129 -6.75 -6.93 7.52
C ILE A 129 -6.06 -7.81 6.47
N LEU A 130 -5.92 -7.30 5.24
CA LEU A 130 -5.18 -7.95 4.17
C LEU A 130 -3.66 -7.83 4.38
N GLY A 131 -3.20 -6.65 4.83
CA GLY A 131 -1.80 -6.37 5.06
C GLY A 131 -1.48 -4.89 5.00
N TRP A 132 -0.19 -4.56 4.92
CA TRP A 132 0.29 -3.18 4.77
C TRP A 132 1.17 -3.00 3.53
N MET A 133 1.15 -1.79 2.98
CA MET A 133 1.84 -1.43 1.74
C MET A 133 2.76 -0.23 1.98
N LEU A 134 4.06 -0.44 1.80
CA LEU A 134 5.07 0.61 1.94
C LEU A 134 5.47 1.13 0.56
N LEU A 135 5.49 2.45 0.39
CA LEU A 135 6.03 3.06 -0.82
C LEU A 135 7.55 2.88 -0.85
N ASP A 136 8.06 2.15 -1.84
CA ASP A 136 9.49 1.85 -1.98
C ASP A 136 10.23 3.02 -2.61
N ASP A 137 10.63 3.96 -1.76
CA ASP A 137 11.47 5.10 -2.12
C ASP A 137 12.93 4.85 -1.70
N LYS A 138 13.54 3.81 -2.29
CA LYS A 138 14.90 3.33 -1.98
C LYS A 138 15.98 4.42 -1.93
N TYR A 139 15.77 5.53 -2.63
CA TYR A 139 16.73 6.63 -2.77
C TYR A 139 16.25 7.96 -2.13
N ASN A 140 15.23 7.94 -1.26
CA ASN A 140 14.68 9.10 -0.56
C ASN A 140 14.33 10.29 -1.49
N GLN A 141 13.77 9.98 -2.64
CA GLN A 141 13.41 10.94 -3.69
C GLN A 141 12.03 11.56 -3.46
N THR A 142 11.19 10.94 -2.64
CA THR A 142 9.92 11.49 -2.17
C THR A 142 10.17 12.40 -0.99
N GLN A 143 9.48 13.53 -0.96
CA GLN A 143 9.63 14.55 0.08
C GLN A 143 8.25 15.14 0.38
N PRO A 144 8.01 15.62 1.61
CA PRO A 144 6.84 16.42 1.91
C PRO A 144 6.77 17.63 0.99
N LEU A 145 5.57 17.95 0.47
CA LEU A 145 5.37 19.16 -0.31
C LEU A 145 5.21 20.36 0.61
N ASP A 146 5.86 21.47 0.27
CA ASP A 146 5.58 22.75 0.93
C ASP A 146 4.25 23.35 0.47
N GLN A 147 3.72 24.30 1.26
CA GLN A 147 2.41 24.90 1.00
C GLN A 147 2.34 25.66 -0.34
N SER A 148 3.44 26.26 -0.79
CA SER A 148 3.47 26.99 -2.06
C SER A 148 3.33 26.03 -3.24
N THR A 149 4.07 24.92 -3.21
CA THR A 149 4.00 23.83 -4.19
C THR A 149 2.61 23.21 -4.22
N ILE A 150 2.00 22.96 -3.05
CA ILE A 150 0.63 22.46 -2.95
C ILE A 150 -0.36 23.41 -3.65
N ASN A 151 -0.26 24.71 -3.35
CA ASN A 151 -1.16 25.72 -3.93
C ASN A 151 -1.02 25.77 -5.46
N THR A 152 0.21 25.77 -5.97
CA THR A 152 0.49 25.75 -7.41
C THR A 152 -0.10 24.50 -8.08
N ILE A 153 0.09 23.31 -7.49
CA ILE A 153 -0.44 22.06 -8.04
C ILE A 153 -1.97 22.07 -8.07
N ILE A 154 -2.63 22.57 -7.01
CA ILE A 154 -4.09 22.66 -6.94
C ILE A 154 -4.63 23.60 -8.02
N GLN A 155 -3.97 24.72 -8.26
CA GLN A 155 -4.33 25.69 -9.30
C GLN A 155 -4.16 25.12 -10.71
N LEU A 156 -3.08 24.39 -10.98
CA LEU A 156 -2.76 23.89 -12.32
C LEU A 156 -3.56 22.63 -12.72
N ASN A 157 -3.78 21.70 -11.79
CA ASN A 157 -4.20 20.34 -12.13
C ASN A 157 -5.67 20.01 -11.84
N GLY A 158 -6.52 20.98 -11.48
CA GLY A 158 -7.98 20.78 -11.37
C GLY A 158 -8.40 19.43 -10.75
N SER A 159 -8.37 19.30 -9.43
CA SER A 159 -8.84 18.14 -8.65
C SER A 159 -8.18 16.75 -8.84
N SER A 160 -7.44 16.44 -9.92
CA SER A 160 -6.57 15.25 -9.98
C SER A 160 -5.57 15.28 -11.15
N PRO A 161 -4.24 15.12 -10.90
CA PRO A 161 -3.27 14.96 -11.98
C PRO A 161 -3.48 13.66 -12.75
N ASP A 162 -3.18 13.66 -14.05
CA ASP A 162 -3.16 12.45 -14.90
C ASP A 162 -2.24 11.38 -14.31
N PHE A 163 -2.75 10.17 -14.14
CA PHE A 163 -1.99 9.03 -13.63
C PHE A 163 -1.56 8.11 -14.77
N ILE A 164 -0.25 7.98 -14.99
CA ILE A 164 0.39 7.25 -16.11
C ILE A 164 1.24 6.06 -15.67
N CYS A 165 1.39 5.83 -14.35
CA CYS A 165 2.11 4.65 -13.88
C CYS A 165 1.35 3.38 -14.24
N HIS A 166 1.93 2.57 -15.11
CA HIS A 166 1.38 1.26 -15.47
C HIS A 166 2.02 0.16 -14.64
N ASN A 167 1.30 -0.96 -14.55
CA ASN A 167 1.80 -2.17 -13.90
C ASN A 167 3.00 -2.70 -14.69
N ASN A 168 4.22 -2.40 -14.25
CA ASN A 168 5.41 -3.15 -14.64
C ASN A 168 5.43 -4.48 -13.86
N ALA A 169 4.36 -5.26 -13.96
CA ALA A 169 4.44 -6.68 -13.67
C ALA A 169 5.25 -7.29 -14.83
N ILE A 170 6.58 -7.18 -14.75
CA ILE A 170 7.44 -8.09 -15.49
C ILE A 170 7.08 -9.47 -14.94
N HIS A 171 6.24 -10.19 -15.68
CA HIS A 171 6.06 -11.62 -15.54
C HIS A 171 7.43 -12.27 -15.77
N HIS A 172 8.24 -12.38 -14.72
CA HIS A 172 9.24 -13.45 -14.64
C HIS A 172 8.48 -14.75 -14.33
N TYR A 173 7.64 -15.19 -15.27
CA TYR A 173 7.40 -16.62 -15.41
C TYR A 173 8.66 -17.17 -16.05
N LEU A 174 9.42 -17.91 -15.26
CA LEU A 174 10.42 -18.83 -15.76
C LEU A 174 9.74 -19.69 -16.84
N SER A 175 10.16 -19.49 -18.09
CA SER A 175 9.96 -20.45 -19.16
C SER A 175 10.73 -21.72 -18.78
N THR A 176 10.09 -22.61 -18.03
CA THR A 176 10.51 -24.00 -17.89
C THR A 176 9.70 -24.84 -18.88
N SER A 177 9.97 -24.65 -20.16
CA SER A 177 9.46 -25.51 -21.22
C SER A 177 10.30 -25.39 -22.49
N SER A 178 11.57 -25.80 -22.40
CA SER A 178 12.30 -26.43 -23.51
C SER A 178 13.67 -26.90 -23.03
N LEU A 179 13.76 -28.14 -22.54
CA LEU A 179 14.95 -28.99 -22.57
C LEU A 179 14.57 -30.38 -22.01
N PHE A 180 13.56 -30.99 -22.65
CA PHE A 180 13.54 -32.44 -22.76
C PHE A 180 14.27 -32.78 -24.06
N ILE A 181 15.03 -33.88 -24.02
CA ILE A 181 15.82 -34.49 -25.09
C ILE A 181 17.23 -33.92 -25.22
N PHE A 182 18.13 -34.38 -24.34
CA PHE A 182 19.41 -35.02 -24.69
C PHE A 182 20.20 -35.24 -23.39
N HIS A 183 19.99 -36.36 -22.69
CA HIS A 183 20.97 -37.08 -21.86
C HIS A 183 20.27 -38.22 -21.09
N LEU A 184 19.70 -39.18 -21.84
CA LEU A 184 19.39 -40.50 -21.30
C LEU A 184 19.96 -41.56 -22.25
N LEU A 185 21.28 -41.52 -22.44
CA LEU A 185 22.02 -42.53 -23.20
C LEU A 185 23.50 -42.52 -22.82
N LEU A 186 23.79 -42.71 -21.51
CA LEU A 186 25.13 -43.02 -21.00
C LEU A 186 25.04 -43.39 -19.51
N CYS A 187 24.37 -44.50 -19.20
CA CYS A 187 24.53 -45.21 -17.92
C CYS A 187 23.89 -46.60 -18.04
N LEU A 188 24.43 -47.42 -18.93
CA LEU A 188 24.20 -48.88 -19.00
C LEU A 188 25.38 -49.57 -19.70
N ILE A 189 26.60 -49.13 -19.39
CA ILE A 189 27.83 -49.89 -19.61
C ILE A 189 28.73 -49.51 -18.43
N PHE A 190 28.68 -50.28 -17.35
CA PHE A 190 29.78 -50.66 -16.44
C PHE A 190 29.18 -51.21 -15.14
N HIS A 191 29.38 -52.52 -14.96
CA HIS A 191 29.07 -53.41 -13.83
C HIS A 191 27.62 -53.90 -13.71
#